data_AF-A0A3P1YQX8-F1
#
_entry.id   AF-A0A3P1YQX8-F1
#
_cell.length_a   1.000
_cell.length_b   1.000
_cell.length_c   1.000
_cell.angle_alpha   90.00
_cell.angle_beta   90.00
_cell.angle_gamma   90.00
#
_symmetry.space_group_name_H-M   'P 1'
#
loop_
_entity.id
_entity.type
_entity.pdbx_description
1 polymer ?
#
loop_
_entity_poly.entity_id
_entity_poly.type
_entity_poly.pdbx_seq_one_letter_code
_entity_poly.pdbx_strand_id
1 'polypeptide(L)' 'MTLDEAFKDLISRRKWYANTSGSFQQAQKDKSRYLKGFYVPEERIRKYLSEAGWEQAQQEKWKKKDVF' A
#
# COMPACT_ATOMS: atom_id res chain seq x y z
N MET A 1 6.26 -11.16 -3.10
CA MET A 1 5.01 -10.58 -2.57
C MET A 1 4.24 -10.05 -3.75
N THR A 2 2.98 -10.45 -3.85
CA THR A 2 2.03 -9.84 -4.79
C THR A 2 1.67 -8.41 -4.33
N LEU A 3 1.12 -7.61 -5.23
CA LEU A 3 0.67 -6.24 -4.95
C LEU A 3 -0.39 -6.22 -3.84
N ASP A 4 -1.26 -7.23 -3.83
CA ASP A 4 -2.28 -7.48 -2.80
C ASP A 4 -1.64 -7.75 -1.42
N GLU A 5 -0.71 -8.70 -1.33
CA GLU A 5 -0.02 -9.00 -0.07
C GLU A 5 0.79 -7.81 0.46
N ALA A 6 1.48 -7.09 -0.43
CA ALA A 6 2.24 -5.90 -0.04
C ALA A 6 1.31 -4.81 0.50
N PHE A 7 0.15 -4.60 -0.13
CA PHE A 7 -0.84 -3.66 0.34
C PHE A 7 -1.45 -4.08 1.67
N LYS A 8 -1.76 -5.38 1.82
CA LYS A 8 -2.27 -5.96 3.07
C LYS A 8 -1.27 -5.76 4.21
N ASP A 9 0.02 -6.02 3.97
CA ASP A 9 1.09 -5.76 4.94
C ASP A 9 1.18 -4.27 5.27
N LEU A 10 1.12 -3.40 4.25
CA LEU A 10 1.14 -1.96 4.41
C LEU A 10 -0.01 -1.50 5.32
N ILE A 11 -1.27 -1.81 5.00
CA ILE A 11 -2.45 -1.38 5.78
C ILE A 11 -2.53 -2.01 7.18
N SER A 12 -1.81 -3.12 7.41
CA SER A 12 -1.67 -3.77 8.70
C SER A 12 -0.78 -2.96 9.66
N ARG A 13 0.18 -2.19 9.12
CA ARG A 13 1.07 -1.35 9.94
C ARG A 13 0.32 -0.18 10.58
N ARG A 14 0.73 0.17 11.80
CA ARG A 14 0.25 1.35 12.51
C ARG A 14 0.71 2.60 11.74
N LYS A 15 -0.21 3.55 11.48
CA LYS A 15 0.06 4.78 10.72
C LYS A 15 0.61 4.56 9.29
N TRP A 16 0.20 3.49 8.60
CA TRP A 16 0.61 3.24 7.20
C TRP A 16 0.29 4.38 6.22
N TYR A 17 -0.76 5.15 6.52
CA TYR A 17 -1.18 6.34 5.78
C TYR A 17 -0.33 7.58 6.10
N ALA A 18 0.60 7.53 7.06
CA ALA A 18 1.36 8.71 7.47
C ALA A 18 2.36 9.17 6.42
N ASN A 19 2.86 8.26 5.60
CA ASN A 19 3.73 8.60 4.47
C ASN A 19 2.97 8.84 3.17
N THR A 20 1.66 8.56 3.14
CA THR A 20 0.85 8.74 1.94
C THR A 20 0.52 10.22 1.79
N SER A 21 0.84 10.82 0.65
CA SER A 21 0.59 12.23 0.38
C SER A 21 -0.90 12.53 0.14
N GLY A 22 -1.76 11.51 0.15
CA GLY A 22 -3.21 11.65 0.04
C GLY A 22 -3.89 11.95 1.37
N SER A 23 -5.09 12.53 1.32
CA SER A 23 -5.93 12.76 2.50
C SER A 23 -6.16 11.46 3.28
N PHE A 24 -5.91 11.49 4.59
CA PHE A 24 -6.15 10.39 5.53
C PHE A 24 -7.51 9.70 5.35
N GLN A 25 -8.56 10.50 5.12
CA GLN A 25 -9.91 9.99 4.87
C GLN A 25 -9.99 9.10 3.63
N GLN A 26 -9.25 9.44 2.57
CA GLN A 26 -9.21 8.66 1.34
C GLN A 26 -8.48 7.34 1.54
N ALA A 27 -7.35 7.35 2.24
CA ALA A 27 -6.61 6.16 2.61
C ALA A 27 -7.45 5.20 3.48
N GLN A 28 -8.21 5.72 4.45
CA GLN A 28 -9.15 4.91 5.24
C GLN A 28 -10.28 4.33 4.40
N LYS A 29 -10.82 5.11 3.44
CA LYS A 29 -11.89 4.66 2.55
C LYS A 29 -11.41 3.54 1.62
N ASP A 30 -10.22 3.67 1.06
CA ASP A 30 -9.60 2.64 0.22
C ASP A 30 -9.24 1.40 1.04
N LYS A 31 -8.71 1.55 2.26
CA LYS A 31 -8.53 0.41 3.19
C LYS A 31 -9.85 -0.30 3.50
N SER A 32 -10.91 0.46 3.78
CA SER A 32 -12.22 -0.13 4.08
C SER A 32 -12.80 -0.85 2.86
N ARG A 33 -12.65 -0.29 1.66
CA ARG A 33 -13.04 -0.94 0.39
C ARG A 33 -12.28 -2.24 0.18
N TYR A 34 -10.96 -2.20 0.31
CA TYR A 34 -10.09 -3.36 0.17
C TYR A 34 -10.46 -4.49 1.14
N LEU A 35 -10.66 -4.17 2.43
CA LEU A 35 -11.07 -5.14 3.45
C LEU A 35 -12.46 -5.73 3.20
N LYS A 36 -13.34 -4.98 2.55
CA LYS A 36 -14.68 -5.43 2.15
C LYS A 36 -14.66 -6.22 0.83
N GLY A 37 -13.49 -6.43 0.21
CA GLY A 37 -13.36 -7.12 -1.08
C GLY A 37 -13.77 -6.27 -2.28
N PHE A 38 -13.90 -4.96 -2.13
CA PHE A 38 -14.12 -4.06 -3.26
C PHE A 38 -12.82 -3.82 -4.02
N TYR A 39 -12.96 -3.66 -5.34
CA TYR A 39 -11.84 -3.29 -6.21
C TYR A 39 -11.22 -1.96 -5.78
N VAL A 40 -9.92 -1.99 -5.53
CA VAL A 40 -9.08 -0.81 -5.36
C VAL A 40 -8.11 -0.78 -6.54
N PRO A 41 -8.02 0.35 -7.27
CA PRO A 41 -7.16 0.42 -8.43
C PRO A 41 -5.70 0.19 -8.04
N GLU A 42 -5.03 -0.70 -8.77
CA GLU A 42 -3.64 -1.10 -8.51
C GLU A 42 -2.69 0.10 -8.51
N GLU A 43 -2.93 1.11 -9.36
CA GLU A 43 -2.14 2.35 -9.38
C GLU A 43 -2.18 3.09 -8.04
N ARG A 44 -3.31 3.09 -7.31
CA ARG A 44 -3.38 3.67 -5.96
C ARG A 44 -2.58 2.86 -4.97
N ILE A 45 -2.72 1.54 -5.03
CA ILE A 45 -1.97 0.64 -4.16
C ILE A 45 -0.46 0.82 -4.39
N ARG A 46 -0.02 0.89 -5.65
CA ARG A 46 1.36 1.19 -6.04
C ARG A 46 1.82 2.53 -5.49
N LYS A 47 0.98 3.55 -5.57
CA LYS A 47 1.28 4.88 -5.02
C LYS A 47 1.49 4.81 -3.50
N TYR A 48 0.58 4.15 -2.77
CA TYR A 48 0.71 3.96 -1.33
C TYR A 48 1.94 3.16 -0.93
N LEU A 49 2.27 2.11 -1.70
CA LEU A 49 3.48 1.31 -1.50
C LEU A 49 4.74 2.14 -1.75
N SER A 50 4.81 2.84 -2.88
CA SER A 50 5.93 3.72 -3.24
C SER A 50 6.15 4.83 -2.21
N GLU A 51 5.08 5.50 -1.78
CA GLU A 51 5.11 6.52 -0.72
C GLU A 51 5.58 5.94 0.63
N ALA A 52 5.26 4.68 0.90
CA ALA A 52 5.74 3.97 2.08
C ALA A 52 7.17 3.40 1.93
N GLY A 53 7.88 3.73 0.86
CA GLY A 53 9.26 3.29 0.61
C GLY A 53 9.38 1.87 0.05
N TRP A 54 8.31 1.33 -0.52
CA TRP A 54 8.37 0.06 -1.24
C TRP A 54 8.70 0.31 -2.70
N GLU A 55 9.89 -0.12 -3.11
CA GLU A 55 10.29 -0.08 -4.52
C GLU A 55 9.82 -1.35 -5.25
N GLN A 56 9.21 -1.12 -6.40
CA GLN A 56 8.76 -2.16 -7.32
C GLN A 56 10.00 -2.72 -8.05
N ALA A 57 10.72 -3.66 -7.42
CA ALA A 57 11.96 -4.22 -7.98
C ALA A 57 11.72 -5.08 -9.24
N GLN A 58 10.50 -5.58 -9.44
CA GLN A 58 10.06 -6.31 -10.63
C GLN A 58 8.52 -6.27 -10.70
N GLN A 59 7.92 -6.43 -11.88
CA GLN A 59 6.47 -6.36 -12.12
C GLN A 59 5.63 -7.26 -11.18
N GLU A 60 6.23 -8.26 -10.53
CA GLU A 60 5.61 -9.16 -9.54
C GLU A 60 6.39 -9.34 -8.21
N LYS A 61 7.45 -8.55 -7.95
CA LYS A 61 8.26 -8.69 -6.73
C LYS A 61 8.44 -7.36 -6.01
N TRP A 62 7.54 -7.09 -5.07
CA TRP A 62 7.73 -6.08 -4.03
C TRP A 62 8.73 -6.61 -3.00
N LYS A 63 9.80 -5.85 -2.74
CA LYS A 63 10.71 -6.07 -1.62
C LYS A 63 10.67 -4.86 -0.70
N LYS A 64 10.54 -5.12 0.59
CA LYS A 64 10.67 -4.10 1.63
C LYS A 64 12.15 -3.68 1.67
N LYS A 65 12.45 -2.39 1.53
CA LYS A 65 13.81 -1.89 1.78
C LYS A 65 14.05 -1.98 3.29
N ASP A 66 14.88 -2.91 3.71
CA ASP A 66 15.50 -2.86 5.02
C ASP A 66 16.50 -1.69 4.99
N VAL A 67 16.10 -0.58 5.59
CA VAL A 67 17.00 0.53 5.89
C VAL A 67 17.70 0.15 7.18
N PHE A 68 18.97 -0.24 7.04
CA PHE A 68 19.92 -0.50 8.14
C PHE A 68 20.27 0.79 8.89
#